data_AF-A0A9W9VAP9-F1
#
_entry.id   AF-A0A9W9VAP9-F1
#
_cell.length_a   1.000
_cell.length_b   1.000
_cell.length_c   1.000
_cell.angle_alpha   90.00
_cell.angle_beta   90.00
_cell.angle_gamma   90.00
#
_symmetry.space_group_name_H-M   'P 1'
#
loop_
_entity.id
_entity.type
_entity.pdbx_description
1 polymer ?
#
loop_
_entity_poly.entity_id
_entity_poly.type
_entity_poly.pdbx_seq_one_letter_code
_entity_poly.pdbx_strand_id
1 'polypeptide(L)'
;MTDCHRATSLRSSAKGPTIAAPLYTEATRNELLTKANCSSAPKFIASQSEKQGETDWVPGGHMDLILTERVPGSDLSHRWVSLYSVVPRNEPDEIRAAFKNAWL
;
A
#
# COMPACT_ATOMS: atom_id res chain seq x y z
N MET A 1 -6.37 -8.67 -20.35
CA MET A 1 -5.62 -8.49 -19.10
C MET A 1 -4.46 -7.57 -19.39
N THR A 2 -4.50 -6.33 -18.90
CA THR A 2 -3.45 -5.35 -19.13
C THR A 2 -2.39 -5.53 -18.05
N ASP A 3 -1.18 -5.82 -18.48
CA ASP A 3 -0.11 -6.37 -17.65
C ASP A 3 0.58 -5.28 -16.80
N CYS A 4 0.47 -5.38 -15.47
CA CYS A 4 1.06 -4.45 -14.51
C CYS A 4 2.60 -4.49 -14.51
N HIS A 5 3.23 -5.50 -15.11
CA HIS A 5 4.68 -5.71 -15.09
C HIS A 5 5.48 -4.59 -15.78
N ARG A 6 4.87 -3.75 -16.62
CA ARG A 6 5.57 -2.65 -17.31
C ARG A 6 5.79 -1.40 -16.44
N ALA A 7 4.99 -1.21 -15.39
CA ALA A 7 5.05 -0.01 -14.54
C ALA A 7 6.27 0.01 -13.61
N THR A 8 6.88 -1.14 -13.34
CA THR A 8 8.02 -1.31 -12.42
C THR A 8 9.37 -0.90 -13.01
N SER A 9 9.46 -0.62 -14.32
CA SER A 9 10.72 -0.34 -15.02
C SER A 9 11.18 1.12 -14.93
N LEU A 10 10.38 2.03 -14.37
CA LEU A 10 10.75 3.44 -14.21
C LEU A 10 11.47 3.67 -12.87
N ARG A 11 12.72 3.22 -12.76
CA ARG A 11 13.64 3.81 -11.78
C ARG A 11 13.98 5.22 -12.24
N SER A 12 13.28 6.22 -11.70
CA SER A 12 13.61 7.62 -11.92
C SER A 12 14.95 7.95 -11.27
N SER A 13 15.99 8.11 -12.09
CA SER A 13 17.18 8.88 -11.77
C SER A 13 16.78 10.35 -11.68
N ALA A 14 16.46 10.84 -10.48
CA ALA A 14 16.28 12.27 -10.23
C ALA A 14 16.88 12.62 -8.86
N LYS A 15 18.01 13.33 -8.88
CA LYS A 15 18.55 14.03 -7.71
C LYS A 15 17.67 15.26 -7.44
N GLY A 16 16.73 15.14 -6.51
CA GLY A 16 15.96 16.25 -5.93
C GLY A 16 16.28 16.40 -4.43
N PRO A 17 16.00 17.57 -3.82
CA PRO A 17 16.54 17.95 -2.52
C PRO A 17 15.98 17.09 -1.38
N THR A 18 16.86 16.79 -0.44
CA THR A 18 16.62 16.10 0.83
C THR A 18 15.49 16.77 1.62
N ILE A 19 14.33 16.12 1.76
CA ILE A 19 13.41 16.08 2.92
C ILE A 19 12.23 15.12 2.58
N ALA A 20 11.86 14.23 3.52
CA ALA A 20 10.66 13.36 3.57
C ALA A 20 10.46 12.30 2.44
N ALA A 21 11.19 11.18 2.51
CA ALA A 21 11.27 10.18 1.44
C ALA A 21 10.32 8.94 1.45
N PRO A 22 9.43 8.62 2.42
CA PRO A 22 8.64 7.39 2.30
C PRO A 22 7.38 7.52 1.41
N LEU A 23 6.52 8.52 1.65
CA LEU A 23 5.15 8.55 1.10
C LEU A 23 5.00 9.23 -0.26
N TYR A 24 5.94 10.09 -0.64
CA TYR A 24 6.05 10.54 -2.03
C TYR A 24 6.21 9.36 -2.99
N THR A 25 6.70 8.21 -2.52
CA THR A 25 6.87 7.02 -3.36
C THR A 25 5.59 6.20 -3.54
N GLU A 26 4.72 6.12 -2.54
CA GLU A 26 3.53 5.26 -2.60
C GLU A 26 2.37 5.91 -3.33
N ALA A 27 2.07 7.19 -3.05
CA ALA A 27 1.06 7.94 -3.82
C ALA A 27 1.44 7.99 -5.31
N THR A 28 2.71 8.32 -5.62
CA THR A 28 3.23 8.32 -6.99
C THR A 28 3.14 6.94 -7.64
N ARG A 29 3.48 5.87 -6.90
CA ARG A 29 3.38 4.50 -7.43
C ARG A 29 1.94 4.12 -7.71
N ASN A 30 1.02 4.41 -6.80
CA ASN A 30 -0.40 4.11 -6.97
C ASN A 30 -1.01 4.90 -8.13
N GLU A 31 -0.58 6.14 -8.32
CA GLU A 31 -0.95 6.95 -9.48
C GLU A 31 -0.42 6.31 -10.79
N LEU A 32 0.82 5.84 -10.82
CA LEU A 32 1.40 5.14 -11.98
C LEU A 32 0.64 3.85 -12.30
N LEU A 33 0.33 3.03 -11.29
CA LEU A 33 -0.44 1.79 -11.46
C LEU A 33 -1.85 2.08 -11.99
N THR A 34 -2.46 3.15 -11.49
CA THR A 34 -3.78 3.63 -11.97
C THR A 34 -3.71 4.07 -13.43
N LYS A 35 -2.72 4.87 -13.81
CA LYS A 35 -2.50 5.30 -15.21
C LYS A 35 -2.23 4.12 -16.14
N ALA A 36 -1.59 3.07 -15.62
CA ALA A 36 -1.36 1.82 -16.35
C ALA A 36 -2.61 0.93 -16.46
N ASN A 37 -3.76 1.32 -15.89
CA ASN A 37 -4.96 0.49 -15.76
C ASN A 37 -4.64 -0.91 -15.19
N CYS A 38 -3.77 -0.95 -14.19
CA CYS A 38 -3.40 -2.18 -13.51
C CYS A 38 -4.59 -2.74 -12.72
N SER A 39 -5.09 -3.92 -13.11
CA SER A 39 -6.24 -4.56 -12.43
C SER A 39 -5.90 -5.15 -11.06
N SER A 40 -4.62 -5.30 -10.76
CA SER A 40 -4.13 -5.89 -9.50
C SER A 40 -3.87 -4.85 -8.40
N ALA A 41 -4.20 -3.58 -8.64
CA ALA A 41 -4.06 -2.50 -7.68
C ALA A 41 -5.36 -1.70 -7.59
N PRO A 42 -5.75 -1.23 -6.39
CA PRO A 42 -6.89 -0.33 -6.27
C PRO A 42 -6.60 1.00 -6.98
N LYS A 43 -7.63 1.62 -7.56
CA LYS A 43 -7.48 2.90 -8.21
C LYS A 43 -7.08 3.98 -7.19
N PHE A 44 -6.05 4.76 -7.51
CA PHE A 44 -5.67 5.95 -6.76
C PHE A 44 -6.67 7.08 -7.00
N ILE A 45 -7.06 7.78 -5.92
CA ILE A 45 -8.00 8.90 -5.97
C ILE A 45 -7.29 10.20 -5.59
N ALA A 46 -6.64 10.24 -4.42
CA ALA A 46 -5.97 11.44 -3.91
C ALA A 46 -4.95 11.09 -2.82
N SER A 47 -4.08 12.05 -2.48
CA SER A 47 -3.21 11.98 -1.31
C SER A 47 -3.05 13.36 -0.67
N GLN A 48 -2.80 13.38 0.63
CA GLN A 48 -2.57 14.59 1.40
C GLN A 48 -1.44 14.35 2.41
N SER A 49 -0.64 15.38 2.66
CA SER A 49 0.41 15.36 3.69
C SER A 49 0.17 16.48 4.67
N GLU A 50 0.19 16.17 5.96
CA GLU A 50 0.00 17.12 7.05
C GLU A 50 1.16 17.02 8.04
N LYS A 51 1.55 18.15 8.63
CA LYS A 51 2.55 18.16 9.69
C LYS A 51 1.85 17.89 11.02
N GLN A 52 2.37 16.93 11.78
CA GLN A 52 1.84 16.60 13.09
C GLN A 52 2.26 17.67 14.11
N GLY A 53 1.31 18.11 14.92
CA GLY A 53 1.49 19.05 16.02
C GLY A 53 2.16 18.42 17.24
N GLU A 54 2.47 19.25 18.24
CA GLU A 54 3.20 18.83 19.45
C GLU A 54 2.44 17.83 20.33
N THR A 55 1.11 17.75 20.17
CA THR A 55 0.23 16.87 20.94
C THR A 55 -0.20 15.63 20.17
N ASP A 56 0.25 15.47 18.92
CA ASP A 56 -0.08 14.31 18.10
C ASP A 56 0.78 13.10 18.47
N TRP A 57 0.45 11.94 17.88
CA TRP A 57 1.13 10.67 18.14
C TRP A 57 2.64 10.73 17.84
N VAL A 58 3.04 11.54 16.85
CA VAL A 58 4.44 11.79 16.51
C VAL A 58 4.68 13.30 16.45
N PRO A 59 5.04 13.94 17.58
CA PRO A 59 5.32 15.38 17.64
C PRO A 59 6.37 15.81 16.62
N GLY A 60 6.06 16.84 15.84
CA GLY A 60 6.91 17.35 14.76
C GLY A 60 7.05 16.42 13.55
N GLY A 61 6.34 15.28 13.56
CA GLY A 61 6.27 14.32 12.48
C GLY A 61 5.38 14.76 11.32
N HIS A 62 5.09 13.82 10.42
CA HIS A 62 4.18 14.02 9.29
C HIS A 62 3.15 12.90 9.28
N MET A 63 1.94 13.22 8.86
CA MET A 63 0.88 12.26 8.57
C MET A 63 0.57 12.36 7.09
N ASP A 64 0.78 11.26 6.37
CA ASP A 64 0.44 11.19 4.96
C ASP A 64 -0.76 10.26 4.79
N LEU A 65 -1.77 10.76 4.08
CA LEU A 65 -3.05 10.13 3.85
C LEU A 65 -3.14 9.79 2.37
N ILE A 66 -3.51 8.54 2.07
CA ILE A 66 -3.73 8.07 0.69
C ILE A 66 -5.18 7.60 0.59
N LEU A 67 -5.89 8.11 -0.40
CA LEU A 67 -7.24 7.70 -0.74
C LEU A 67 -7.22 6.84 -2.01
N THR A 68 -7.74 5.63 -1.88
CA THR A 68 -7.88 4.66 -2.99
C THR A 68 -9.33 4.16 -3.08
N GLU A 69 -9.65 3.56 -4.22
CA GLU A 69 -10.88 2.79 -4.39
C GLU A 69 -11.02 1.72 -3.31
N ARG A 70 -12.24 1.59 -2.79
CA ARG A 70 -12.59 0.51 -1.87
C ARG A 70 -12.72 -0.81 -2.63
N VAL A 71 -11.80 -1.72 -2.40
CA VAL A 71 -11.86 -3.09 -2.95
C VAL A 71 -12.63 -3.99 -1.97
N PRO A 72 -13.55 -4.84 -2.45
CA PRO A 72 -14.19 -5.84 -1.60
C PRO A 72 -13.15 -6.82 -1.06
N GLY A 73 -13.25 -7.17 0.21
CA GLY A 73 -12.31 -8.08 0.86
C GLY A 73 -12.75 -8.41 2.28
N SER A 74 -12.07 -9.38 2.88
CA SER A 74 -12.25 -9.68 4.30
C SER A 74 -11.24 -8.88 5.11
N ASP A 75 -11.71 -8.19 6.14
CA ASP A 75 -10.82 -7.56 7.11
C ASP A 75 -10.06 -8.65 7.88
N LEU A 76 -8.74 -8.61 7.83
CA LEU A 76 -7.87 -9.55 8.54
C LEU A 76 -7.33 -8.97 9.85
N SER A 77 -7.61 -7.69 10.18
CA SER A 77 -7.06 -6.94 11.33
C SER A 77 -7.19 -7.71 12.66
N HIS A 78 -8.36 -8.27 12.93
CA HIS A 78 -8.67 -9.09 14.11
C HIS A 78 -7.93 -10.44 14.12
N ARG A 79 -7.42 -10.89 12.98
CA ARG A 79 -6.71 -12.18 12.79
C ARG A 79 -5.19 -12.05 12.92
N TRP A 80 -4.64 -10.83 12.77
CA TRP A 80 -3.18 -10.63 12.83
C TRP A 80 -2.60 -10.73 14.25
N VAL A 81 -3.36 -10.40 15.29
CA VAL A 81 -2.93 -10.56 16.70
C VAL A 81 -2.74 -12.04 17.06
N SER A 82 -3.47 -12.95 16.39
CA SER A 82 -3.36 -14.39 16.62
C SER A 82 -2.35 -15.08 15.69
N LEU A 83 -2.07 -14.59 14.48
CA LEU A 83 -1.13 -15.24 13.52
C LEU A 83 0.27 -15.55 14.08
N TYR A 84 0.74 -14.80 15.09
CA TYR A 84 1.99 -15.06 15.83
C TYR A 84 1.78 -15.73 17.20
N SER A 85 0.53 -15.81 17.65
CA SER A 85 0.11 -16.33 18.95
C SER A 85 -0.96 -17.42 18.74
N VAL A 86 -0.50 -18.66 18.53
CA VAL A 86 -1.31 -19.88 18.70
C VAL A 86 -2.56 -20.02 17.79
N VAL A 87 -2.54 -19.55 16.54
CA VAL A 87 -3.55 -20.01 15.55
C VAL A 87 -3.18 -21.42 15.06
N PRO A 88 -4.14 -22.35 14.93
CA PRO A 88 -3.93 -23.54 14.11
C PRO A 88 -3.50 -23.15 12.68
N ARG A 89 -2.58 -23.93 12.08
CA ARG A 89 -1.87 -23.59 10.83
C ARG A 89 -2.76 -23.44 9.59
N ASN A 90 -4.01 -23.88 9.64
CA ASN A 90 -4.94 -23.89 8.52
C ASN A 90 -5.27 -22.48 8.00
N GLU A 91 -5.56 -21.53 8.88
CA GLU A 91 -5.93 -20.16 8.47
C GLU A 91 -4.80 -19.39 7.76
N PRO A 92 -3.55 -19.36 8.27
CA PRO A 92 -2.42 -18.79 7.54
C PRO A 92 -2.24 -19.40 6.13
N ASP A 93 -2.46 -20.70 5.98
CA ASP A 93 -2.27 -21.40 4.71
C ASP A 93 -3.38 -21.09 3.71
N GLU A 94 -4.63 -20.92 4.16
CA GLU A 94 -5.74 -20.43 3.33
C GLU A 94 -5.48 -19.00 2.83
N ILE A 95 -5.02 -18.10 3.70
CA ILE A 95 -4.64 -16.74 3.32
C ILE A 95 -3.52 -16.79 2.27
N ARG A 96 -2.44 -17.55 2.52
CA ARG A 96 -1.34 -17.71 1.56
C ARG A 96 -1.81 -18.31 0.24
N ALA A 97 -2.70 -19.30 0.27
CA ALA A 97 -3.27 -19.90 -0.94
C ALA A 97 -4.08 -18.88 -1.74
N ALA A 98 -4.91 -18.06 -1.07
CA ALA A 98 -5.65 -16.98 -1.72
C ALA A 98 -4.71 -15.97 -2.39
N PHE A 99 -3.63 -15.55 -1.71
CA PHE A 99 -2.62 -14.66 -2.30
C PHE A 99 -1.88 -15.31 -3.48
N LYS A 100 -1.54 -16.61 -3.41
CA LYS A 100 -0.94 -17.34 -4.53
C LYS A 100 -1.87 -17.41 -5.74
N ASN A 101 -3.16 -17.68 -5.52
CA ASN A 101 -4.15 -17.76 -6.58
C ASN A 101 -4.44 -16.39 -7.22
N ALA A 102 -4.41 -15.31 -6.43
CA ALA A 102 -4.55 -13.95 -6.95
C ALA A 102 -3.32 -13.48 -7.76
N TRP A 103 -2.18 -14.14 -7.59
CA TRP A 103 -0.93 -13.84 -8.28
C TRP A 103 -0.76 -14.59 -9.62
N LEU A 104 -1.28 -15.81 -9.72
CA LEU A 104 -1.21 -16.68 -10.91
C LEU A 104 -2.32 -16.38 -11.92
#